data_AF-A0A024TVS5-F1
#
_entry.id   AF-A0A024TVS5-F1
#
_cell.length_a   1.000
_cell.length_b   1.000
_cell.length_c   1.000
_cell.angle_alpha   90.00
_cell.angle_beta   90.00
_cell.angle_gamma   90.00
#
_symmetry.space_group_name_H-M   'P 1'
#
loop_
_entity.id
_entity.type
_entity.pdbx_description
1 polymer ?
#
loop_
_entity_poly.entity_id
_entity_poly.type
_entity_poly.pdbx_seq_one_letter_code
_entity_poly.pdbx_strand_id
1 'polypeptide(L)'
;MPIWLQTNPPFMVRNHASGARCIAHALKFHRPFYKYVARLGFVCLADFYLPNGNWPNAEELDIMLWPDPDAIVQDWPINVQLLHSLLTTVLRQVHGAFGVFCNYVRPANRRPRPHFAHQPHDPRQEVVPFASTTDQHLQRLAWHPPVLPRRHPLHREPHLVTTEQLTRHVKAVRKLLQLPAPIYGDVWLRLLFKMLPVQSRFPFLQDTQPRIMECTYRPCHLIETERHAFRDCPCVRGIWTFHETVWRVVGVTFTWECIESLSFTTFVVDERHAAVKDHLFHLWVMLTAVILHMVWTHRNKARFETYREPPRHAWQEQSTLTWATSVRRHLRLLHDDIVRRDALIQLMHELLEHPLYRSIHQQHPTLLQLHPDER
;
A
#
# COMPACT_ATOMS: atom_id res chain seq x y z
N MET A 1 24.05 22.43 -14.98
CA MET A 1 23.56 21.06 -15.25
C MET A 1 24.76 20.13 -15.49
N PRO A 2 24.73 18.88 -15.00
CA PRO A 2 25.82 17.92 -15.27
C PRO A 2 25.87 17.58 -16.76
N ILE A 3 27.08 17.51 -17.33
CA ILE A 3 27.30 17.45 -18.77
C ILE A 3 27.52 16.03 -19.32
N TRP A 4 28.09 15.13 -18.51
CA TRP A 4 28.61 13.84 -18.99
C TRP A 4 27.53 12.84 -19.43
N LEU A 5 26.46 12.67 -18.63
CA LEU A 5 25.39 11.68 -18.83
C LEU A 5 24.01 12.34 -19.02
N GLN A 6 23.98 13.55 -19.56
CA GLN A 6 22.75 14.32 -19.74
C GLN A 6 21.85 13.74 -20.84
N THR A 7 20.53 13.76 -20.63
CA THR A 7 19.53 13.30 -21.61
C THR A 7 18.76 14.45 -22.27
N ASN A 8 18.90 15.68 -21.77
CA ASN A 8 18.26 16.85 -22.36
C ASN A 8 18.74 17.10 -23.81
N PRO A 9 17.82 17.39 -24.76
CA PRO A 9 18.16 17.54 -26.18
C PRO A 9 19.30 18.52 -26.50
N PRO A 10 19.43 19.70 -25.83
CA PRO A 10 20.53 20.63 -26.09
C PRO A 10 21.92 20.15 -25.64
N PHE A 11 22.01 19.04 -24.90
CA PHE A 11 23.26 18.46 -24.42
C PHE A 11 23.66 17.20 -25.20
N MET A 12 22.90 16.85 -26.24
CA MET A 12 23.12 15.63 -27.01
C MET A 12 23.93 15.95 -28.28
N VAL A 13 25.03 15.23 -28.47
CA VAL A 13 25.88 15.36 -29.65
C VAL A 13 25.51 14.31 -30.68
N ARG A 14 25.42 14.70 -31.96
CA ARG A 14 25.15 13.78 -33.06
C ARG A 14 26.47 13.19 -33.56
N ASN A 15 26.53 11.86 -33.63
CA ASN A 15 27.59 11.17 -34.35
C ASN A 15 27.03 10.73 -35.71
N HIS A 16 27.79 10.94 -36.79
CA HIS A 16 27.38 10.73 -38.19
C HIS A 16 26.80 9.34 -38.49
N ALA A 17 27.03 8.34 -37.64
CA ALA A 17 26.53 6.98 -37.82
C ALA A 17 25.46 6.52 -36.80
N SER A 18 25.13 7.27 -35.73
CA SER A 18 24.36 6.68 -34.62
C SER A 18 23.60 7.65 -33.70
N GLY A 19 22.71 8.48 -34.26
CA GLY A 19 21.74 9.26 -33.47
C GLY A 19 22.36 10.26 -32.48
N ALA A 20 21.50 10.93 -31.70
CA ALA A 20 21.92 11.91 -30.69
C ALA A 20 22.29 11.18 -29.39
N ARG A 21 23.48 11.45 -28.84
CA ARG A 21 24.06 10.75 -27.68
C ARG A 21 24.67 11.74 -26.70
N CYS A 22 24.71 11.40 -25.41
CA CYS A 22 25.44 12.19 -24.43
C CYS A 22 26.97 12.07 -24.62
N ILE A 23 27.73 13.03 -24.11
CA ILE A 23 29.20 13.09 -24.28
C ILE A 23 29.89 11.83 -23.75
N ALA A 24 29.48 11.28 -22.60
CA ALA A 24 30.07 10.04 -22.07
C ALA A 24 29.87 8.83 -23.00
N HIS A 25 28.77 8.80 -23.77
CA HIS A 25 28.51 7.73 -24.73
C HIS A 25 29.20 7.97 -26.08
N ALA A 26 29.45 9.24 -26.45
CA ALA A 26 30.33 9.59 -27.57
C ALA A 26 31.79 9.20 -27.27
N LEU A 27 32.21 9.32 -26.02
CA LEU A 27 33.54 8.95 -25.52
C LEU A 27 33.58 7.56 -24.88
N LYS A 28 32.80 6.59 -25.39
CA LYS A 28 32.63 5.26 -24.74
C LYS A 28 33.93 4.50 -24.47
N PHE A 29 34.98 4.74 -25.27
CA PHE A 29 36.30 4.13 -25.11
C PHE A 29 37.24 4.90 -24.17
N HIS A 30 36.85 6.08 -23.69
CA HIS A 30 37.63 6.94 -22.79
C HIS A 30 36.94 7.07 -21.42
N ARG A 31 36.31 5.98 -20.96
CA ARG A 31 35.57 5.96 -19.69
C ARG A 31 36.41 6.26 -18.46
N PRO A 32 37.64 5.74 -18.32
CA PRO A 32 38.50 6.12 -17.20
C PRO A 32 38.86 7.62 -17.23
N PHE A 33 39.11 8.16 -18.41
CA PHE A 33 39.46 9.57 -18.63
C PHE A 33 38.35 10.55 -18.21
N TYR A 34 37.12 10.46 -18.74
CA TYR A 34 36.11 11.45 -18.34
C TYR A 34 35.66 11.29 -16.88
N LYS A 35 35.81 10.09 -16.29
CA LYS A 35 35.64 9.89 -14.84
C LYS A 35 36.69 10.66 -14.04
N TYR A 36 37.94 10.66 -14.51
CA TYR A 36 39.01 11.45 -13.91
C TYR A 36 38.73 12.96 -14.05
N VAL A 37 38.37 13.43 -15.24
CA VAL A 37 38.01 14.83 -15.48
C VAL A 37 36.84 15.29 -14.59
N ALA A 38 35.82 14.45 -14.40
CA ALA A 38 34.73 14.74 -13.48
C ALA A 38 35.17 14.81 -12.01
N ARG A 39 36.16 14.00 -11.59
CA ARG A 39 36.76 14.05 -10.24
C ARG A 39 37.57 15.33 -10.02
N LEU A 40 38.19 15.88 -11.07
CA LEU A 40 38.85 17.19 -11.03
C LEU A 40 37.87 18.37 -10.86
N GLY A 41 36.56 18.11 -10.89
CA GLY A 41 35.52 19.12 -10.67
C GLY A 41 34.91 19.69 -11.96
N PHE A 42 35.28 19.18 -13.14
CA PHE A 42 34.65 19.56 -14.41
C PHE A 42 33.35 18.78 -14.62
N VAL A 43 32.22 19.31 -14.13
CA VAL A 43 30.93 18.61 -14.11
C VAL A 43 29.90 19.28 -15.01
N CYS A 44 30.00 20.59 -15.24
CA CYS A 44 29.12 21.36 -16.10
C CYS A 44 29.90 22.26 -17.08
N LEU A 45 29.21 22.80 -18.09
CA LEU A 45 29.83 23.69 -19.09
C LEU A 45 30.55 24.88 -18.45
N ALA A 46 30.01 25.43 -17.36
CA ALA A 46 30.59 26.58 -16.67
C ALA A 46 31.98 26.29 -16.07
N ASP A 47 32.28 25.02 -15.77
CA ASP A 47 33.56 24.63 -15.18
C ASP A 47 34.70 24.67 -16.19
N PHE A 48 34.37 24.63 -17.49
CA PHE A 48 35.34 24.68 -18.58
C PHE A 48 35.71 26.11 -19.01
N TYR A 49 35.05 27.15 -18.49
CA TYR A 49 35.43 28.52 -18.80
C TYR A 49 36.77 28.88 -18.14
N LEU A 50 37.58 29.65 -18.86
CA LEU A 50 38.81 30.25 -18.34
C LEU A 50 38.48 31.31 -17.27
N PRO A 51 39.45 31.66 -16.39
CA PRO A 51 39.27 32.73 -15.39
C PRO A 51 38.86 34.08 -15.98
N ASN A 52 39.29 34.39 -17.20
CA ASN A 52 38.93 35.59 -17.95
C ASN A 52 37.50 35.53 -18.55
N GLY A 53 36.77 34.43 -18.37
CA GLY A 53 35.43 34.22 -18.87
C GLY A 53 35.33 33.82 -20.35
N ASN A 54 36.47 33.48 -20.97
CA ASN A 54 36.49 32.95 -22.33
C ASN A 54 36.32 31.43 -22.35
N TRP A 55 35.74 30.93 -23.44
CA TRP A 55 35.74 29.50 -23.73
C TRP A 55 37.13 29.07 -24.20
N PRO A 56 37.74 28.02 -23.62
CA PRO A 56 39.11 27.63 -23.94
C PRO A 56 39.21 27.10 -25.37
N ASN A 57 40.37 27.27 -25.99
CA ASN A 57 40.76 26.53 -27.19
C ASN A 57 41.19 25.09 -26.83
N ALA A 58 41.52 24.25 -27.83
CA ALA A 58 41.84 22.85 -27.58
C ALA A 58 43.14 22.66 -26.77
N GLU A 59 44.13 23.53 -26.94
CA GLU A 59 45.41 23.50 -26.22
C GLU A 59 45.25 23.97 -24.78
N GLU A 60 44.49 25.06 -24.57
CA GLU A 60 44.12 25.56 -23.24
C GLU A 60 43.29 24.53 -22.48
N LEU A 61 42.38 23.83 -23.17
CA LEU A 61 41.62 22.74 -22.56
C LEU A 61 42.52 21.57 -22.18
N ASP A 62 43.51 21.22 -22.99
CA ASP A 62 44.48 20.16 -22.68
C ASP A 62 45.30 20.53 -21.43
N ILE A 63 45.80 21.77 -21.35
CA ILE A 63 46.52 22.28 -20.17
C ILE A 63 45.61 22.29 -18.93
N MET A 64 44.34 22.68 -19.07
CA MET A 64 43.38 22.69 -17.95
C MET A 64 43.05 21.30 -17.41
N LEU A 65 43.14 20.28 -18.27
CA LEU A 65 42.85 18.90 -17.93
C LEU A 65 44.12 18.10 -17.59
N TRP A 66 45.30 18.66 -17.91
CA TRP A 66 46.58 17.98 -17.77
C TRP A 66 46.75 17.42 -16.35
N PRO A 67 47.08 16.12 -16.23
CA PRO A 67 47.22 15.49 -14.93
C PRO A 67 48.41 16.08 -14.15
N ASP A 68 48.36 15.93 -12.83
CA ASP A 68 49.59 15.91 -12.01
C ASP A 68 50.62 15.01 -12.72
N PRO A 69 51.88 15.42 -12.94
CA PRO A 69 52.88 14.65 -13.70
C PRO A 69 52.98 13.17 -13.29
N ASP A 70 52.61 12.85 -12.06
CA ASP A 70 52.65 11.50 -11.48
C ASP A 70 51.33 10.69 -11.61
N ALA A 71 50.24 11.29 -12.12
CA ALA A 71 48.94 10.64 -12.24
C ALA A 71 48.82 9.82 -13.54
N ILE A 72 48.95 8.50 -13.41
CA ILE A 72 48.74 7.55 -14.51
C ILE A 72 47.23 7.37 -14.76
N VAL A 73 46.70 8.02 -15.79
CA VAL A 73 45.31 7.83 -16.25
C VAL A 73 45.29 6.88 -17.46
N GLN A 74 44.66 5.72 -17.29
CA GLN A 74 44.42 4.77 -18.39
C GLN A 74 43.49 5.39 -19.47
N ASP A 75 43.70 5.04 -20.73
CA ASP A 75 42.88 5.44 -21.88
C ASP A 75 42.76 6.97 -22.08
N TRP A 76 43.83 7.72 -21.76
CA TRP A 76 43.93 9.15 -22.10
C TRP A 76 43.74 9.34 -23.61
N PRO A 77 42.90 10.29 -24.05
CA PRO A 77 42.76 10.56 -25.48
C PRO A 77 44.11 11.05 -26.03
N ILE A 78 44.57 10.47 -27.15
CA ILE A 78 45.78 10.93 -27.85
C ILE A 78 45.66 12.42 -28.23
N ASN A 79 44.42 12.92 -28.34
CA ASN A 79 44.12 14.29 -28.70
C ASN A 79 42.83 14.79 -28.03
N VAL A 80 42.92 15.86 -27.23
CA VAL A 80 41.80 16.53 -26.54
C VAL A 80 40.87 17.30 -27.51
N GLN A 81 41.25 17.47 -28.79
CA GLN A 81 40.42 18.11 -29.81
C GLN A 81 39.04 17.47 -29.98
N LEU A 82 38.93 16.14 -29.86
CA LEU A 82 37.63 15.48 -29.94
C LEU A 82 36.74 15.93 -28.78
N LEU A 83 37.24 15.92 -27.54
CA LEU A 83 36.50 16.41 -26.38
C LEU A 83 36.12 17.88 -26.54
N HIS A 84 37.06 18.73 -26.95
CA HIS A 84 36.82 20.15 -27.20
C HIS A 84 35.68 20.38 -28.20
N SER A 85 35.68 19.64 -29.31
CA SER A 85 34.65 19.75 -30.35
C SER A 85 33.25 19.36 -29.83
N LEU A 86 33.17 18.30 -29.02
CA LEU A 86 31.91 17.83 -28.41
C LEU A 86 31.38 18.86 -27.41
N LEU A 87 32.25 19.35 -26.51
CA LEU A 87 31.88 20.36 -25.51
C LEU A 87 31.45 21.68 -26.16
N THR A 88 32.18 22.13 -27.18
CA THR A 88 31.85 23.36 -27.93
C THR A 88 30.53 23.22 -28.69
N THR A 89 30.24 22.04 -29.23
CA THR A 89 28.95 21.75 -29.88
C THR A 89 27.80 21.86 -28.89
N VAL A 90 27.93 21.24 -27.71
CA VAL A 90 26.93 21.34 -26.64
C VAL A 90 26.78 22.77 -26.15
N LEU A 91 27.87 23.52 -26.00
CA LEU A 91 27.82 24.93 -25.61
C LEU A 91 26.99 25.76 -26.59
N ARG A 92 27.25 25.63 -27.90
CA ARG A 92 26.50 26.35 -28.95
C ARG A 92 25.03 25.97 -28.96
N GLN A 93 24.70 24.69 -28.77
CA GLN A 93 23.32 24.21 -28.70
C GLN A 93 22.58 24.79 -27.49
N VAL A 94 23.22 24.80 -26.32
CA VAL A 94 22.65 25.38 -25.09
C VAL A 94 22.49 26.90 -25.24
N HIS A 95 23.48 27.61 -25.77
CA HIS A 95 23.36 29.05 -26.02
C HIS A 95 22.22 29.36 -27.01
N GLY A 96 22.09 28.58 -28.08
CA GLY A 96 21.01 28.76 -29.06
C GLY A 96 19.62 28.44 -28.51
N ALA A 97 19.49 27.39 -27.68
CA ALA A 97 18.20 26.96 -27.13
C ALA A 97 17.69 27.86 -26.00
N PHE A 98 18.60 28.47 -25.21
CA PHE A 98 18.24 29.22 -24.01
C PHE A 98 18.54 30.72 -24.11
N GLY A 99 19.13 31.21 -25.21
CA GLY A 99 19.39 32.64 -25.44
C GLY A 99 20.41 33.27 -24.49
N VAL A 100 21.21 32.45 -23.79
CA VAL A 100 22.16 32.92 -22.77
C VAL A 100 23.57 33.03 -23.38
N PHE A 101 23.99 34.23 -23.75
CA PHE A 101 25.42 34.53 -23.97
C PHE A 101 26.07 34.77 -22.61
N CYS A 102 26.79 33.78 -22.10
CA CYS A 102 27.43 33.88 -20.80
C CYS A 102 28.77 34.61 -20.89
N ASN A 103 28.84 35.88 -20.46
CA ASN A 103 30.07 36.49 -19.95
C ASN A 103 30.36 35.90 -18.54
N TYR A 104 30.56 34.59 -18.46
CA TYR A 104 30.72 33.90 -17.19
C TYR A 104 32.15 34.04 -16.70
N VAL A 105 32.39 34.95 -15.76
CA VAL A 105 33.67 35.06 -15.05
C VAL A 105 33.75 33.95 -14.01
N ARG A 106 34.72 33.04 -14.16
CA ARG A 106 34.95 31.94 -13.21
C ARG A 106 35.46 32.52 -11.88
N PRO A 107 34.75 32.33 -10.74
CA PRO A 107 35.24 32.81 -9.45
C PRO A 107 36.48 32.01 -9.03
N ALA A 108 37.56 32.71 -8.65
CA ALA A 108 38.87 32.09 -8.33
C ALA A 108 38.85 31.10 -7.15
N ASN A 109 37.86 31.18 -6.27
CA ASN A 109 37.78 30.35 -5.07
C ASN A 109 36.41 29.68 -4.96
N ARG A 110 36.30 28.41 -5.37
CA ARG A 110 35.25 27.52 -4.85
C ARG A 110 35.89 26.43 -4.02
N ARG A 111 35.53 26.42 -2.73
CA ARG A 111 35.61 25.20 -1.92
C ARG A 111 34.78 24.12 -2.63
N PRO A 112 35.23 22.85 -2.63
CA PRO A 112 34.51 21.76 -3.27
C PRO A 112 33.10 21.69 -2.67
N ARG A 113 32.07 21.99 -3.48
CA ARG A 113 30.69 21.74 -3.07
C ARG A 113 30.51 20.22 -3.01
N PRO A 114 30.01 19.65 -1.91
CA PRO A 114 29.78 18.21 -1.84
C PRO A 114 28.85 17.76 -2.98
N HIS A 115 29.26 16.67 -3.61
CA HIS A 115 28.88 16.27 -4.98
C HIS A 115 27.40 15.93 -5.19
N PHE A 116 26.64 15.72 -4.11
CA PHE A 116 25.19 15.59 -4.12
C PHE A 116 24.71 16.12 -2.78
N ALA A 117 23.85 17.14 -2.79
CA ALA A 117 23.18 17.59 -1.59
C ALA A 117 21.71 17.79 -1.91
N HIS A 118 20.85 17.24 -1.06
CA HIS A 118 19.42 17.48 -1.14
C HIS A 118 19.13 18.83 -0.50
N GLN A 119 18.36 19.67 -1.18
CA GLN A 119 17.76 20.84 -0.51
C GLN A 119 16.74 20.30 0.51
N PRO A 120 16.90 20.57 1.81
CA PRO A 120 15.87 20.21 2.77
C PRO A 120 14.56 20.95 2.43
N HIS A 121 13.43 20.31 2.73
CA HIS A 121 12.09 20.90 2.54
C HIS A 121 11.87 22.18 3.37
N ASP A 122 12.70 22.42 4.39
CA ASP A 122 12.72 23.64 5.20
C ASP A 122 13.97 24.47 4.86
N PRO A 123 13.83 25.73 4.38
CA PRO A 123 14.96 26.60 4.03
C PRO A 123 15.86 26.99 5.20
N ARG A 124 15.53 26.61 6.44
CA ARG A 124 16.34 26.85 7.65
C ARG A 124 17.31 25.73 8.00
N GLN A 125 17.26 24.59 7.31
CA GLN A 125 18.16 23.46 7.59
C GLN A 125 19.44 23.54 6.75
N GLU A 126 20.57 23.24 7.38
CA GLU A 126 21.87 23.17 6.71
C GLU A 126 21.90 22.09 5.63
N VAL A 127 22.64 22.36 4.56
CA VAL A 127 22.81 21.46 3.41
C VAL A 127 23.62 20.23 3.86
N VAL A 128 22.94 19.09 4.01
CA VAL A 128 23.57 17.84 4.45
C VAL A 128 24.21 17.11 3.24
N PRO A 129 25.48 16.68 3.32
CA PRO A 129 26.11 15.86 2.30
C PRO A 129 25.36 14.54 2.05
N PHE A 130 25.27 14.09 0.80
CA PHE A 130 24.68 12.79 0.47
C PHE A 130 25.32 11.62 1.22
N ALA A 131 26.63 11.68 1.47
CA ALA A 131 27.36 10.66 2.23
C ALA A 131 26.87 10.49 3.69
N SER A 132 26.25 11.53 4.26
CA SER A 132 25.64 11.51 5.60
C SER A 132 24.12 11.26 5.56
N THR A 133 23.55 10.96 4.39
CA THR A 133 22.14 10.64 4.25
C THR A 133 21.90 9.21 4.72
N THR A 134 20.95 9.00 5.63
CA THR A 134 20.62 7.67 6.13
C THR A 134 19.92 6.84 5.05
N ASP A 135 20.07 5.52 5.09
CA ASP A 135 19.38 4.58 4.19
C ASP A 135 17.87 4.80 4.17
N GLN A 136 17.28 5.14 5.32
CA GLN A 136 15.85 5.46 5.43
C GLN A 136 15.46 6.70 4.61
N HIS A 137 16.32 7.71 4.57
CA HIS A 137 16.07 8.93 3.81
C HIS A 137 16.28 8.68 2.31
N LEU A 138 17.28 7.90 1.92
CA LEU A 138 17.49 7.45 0.54
C LEU A 138 16.31 6.63 0.02
N GLN A 139 15.80 5.70 0.85
CA GLN A 139 14.61 4.91 0.51
C GLN A 139 13.39 5.79 0.28
N ARG A 140 13.17 6.82 1.10
CA ARG A 140 12.05 7.76 0.91
C ARG A 140 12.16 8.57 -0.38
N LEU A 141 13.37 9.01 -0.74
CA LEU A 141 13.61 9.77 -1.97
C LEU A 141 13.52 8.89 -3.23
N ALA A 142 13.99 7.65 -3.15
CA ALA A 142 13.94 6.69 -4.26
C ALA A 142 12.57 6.02 -4.40
N TRP A 143 11.73 6.06 -3.36
CA TRP A 143 10.40 5.47 -3.38
C TRP A 143 9.44 6.33 -4.20
N HIS A 144 9.15 5.84 -5.40
CA HIS A 144 8.06 6.34 -6.22
C HIS A 144 6.98 5.24 -6.17
N PRO A 145 5.85 5.44 -5.46
CA PRO A 145 4.81 4.43 -5.48
C PRO A 145 4.38 4.26 -6.95
N PRO A 146 4.25 3.03 -7.46
CA PRO A 146 3.77 2.82 -8.81
C PRO A 146 2.43 3.55 -8.97
N VAL A 147 2.23 4.23 -10.09
CA VAL A 147 0.94 4.84 -10.42
C VAL A 147 -0.10 3.73 -10.37
N LEU A 148 -0.95 3.72 -9.34
CA LEU A 148 -1.95 2.68 -9.15
C LEU A 148 -3.03 2.90 -10.23
N PRO A 149 -3.09 2.06 -11.28
CA PRO A 149 -4.07 2.26 -12.35
C PRO A 149 -5.49 1.89 -11.90
N ARG A 150 -5.60 1.17 -10.77
CA ARG A 150 -6.86 0.71 -10.19
C ARG A 150 -7.15 1.46 -8.89
N ARG A 151 -8.40 1.87 -8.73
CA ARG A 151 -8.90 2.45 -7.48
C ARG A 151 -8.74 1.45 -6.33
N HIS A 152 -8.43 1.94 -5.14
CA HIS A 152 -8.32 1.11 -3.94
C HIS A 152 -9.62 0.31 -3.72
N PRO A 153 -9.57 -0.96 -3.28
CA PRO A 153 -10.77 -1.80 -3.13
C PRO A 153 -11.88 -1.21 -2.26
N LEU A 154 -11.50 -0.44 -1.23
CA LEU A 154 -12.43 0.28 -0.32
C LEU A 154 -12.93 1.64 -0.85
N HIS A 155 -12.52 2.10 -2.04
CA HIS A 155 -12.93 3.38 -2.63
C HIS A 155 -14.37 3.37 -3.19
N ARG A 156 -15.23 2.45 -2.72
CA ARG A 156 -16.61 2.31 -3.19
C ARG A 156 -17.59 3.22 -2.47
N GLU A 157 -17.21 3.69 -1.28
CA GLU A 157 -18.01 4.62 -0.51
C GLU A 157 -17.94 6.03 -1.10
N PRO A 158 -19.08 6.70 -1.34
CA PRO A 158 -19.10 8.02 -1.98
C PRO A 158 -18.40 9.11 -1.13
N HIS A 159 -18.19 8.86 0.17
CA HIS A 159 -17.50 9.78 1.08
C HIS A 159 -15.97 9.54 1.17
N LEU A 160 -15.44 8.46 0.58
CA LEU A 160 -14.01 8.13 0.58
C LEU A 160 -13.35 8.60 -0.72
N VAL A 161 -13.39 9.92 -0.95
CA VAL A 161 -12.91 10.56 -2.20
C VAL A 161 -11.41 10.87 -2.14
N THR A 162 -10.88 11.14 -0.94
CA THR A 162 -9.48 11.54 -0.75
C THR A 162 -8.63 10.41 -0.16
N THR A 163 -7.33 10.41 -0.47
CA THR A 163 -6.35 9.48 0.10
C THR A 163 -6.31 9.53 1.63
N GLU A 164 -6.55 10.70 2.23
CA GLU A 164 -6.56 10.87 3.68
C GLU A 164 -7.79 10.23 4.33
N GLN A 165 -8.99 10.46 3.77
CA GLN A 165 -10.22 9.80 4.23
C GLN A 165 -10.09 8.27 4.14
N LEU A 166 -9.56 7.78 3.02
CA LEU A 166 -9.28 6.35 2.84
C LEU A 166 -8.30 5.82 3.91
N THR A 167 -7.23 6.56 4.18
CA THR A 167 -6.24 6.16 5.19
C THR A 167 -6.86 6.11 6.60
N ARG A 168 -7.69 7.10 6.96
CA ARG A 168 -8.41 7.11 8.24
C ARG A 168 -9.39 5.95 8.33
N HIS A 169 -10.16 5.71 7.27
CA HIS A 169 -11.10 4.59 7.20
C HIS A 169 -10.39 3.24 7.33
N VAL A 170 -9.30 3.00 6.60
CA VAL A 170 -8.49 1.77 6.72
C VAL A 170 -7.94 1.58 8.14
N LYS A 171 -7.48 2.66 8.78
CA LYS A 171 -7.05 2.61 10.19
C LYS A 171 -8.21 2.25 11.12
N ALA A 172 -9.40 2.82 10.92
CA ALA A 172 -10.59 2.51 11.70
C ALA A 172 -11.03 1.05 11.52
N VAL A 173 -11.12 0.57 10.28
CA VAL A 173 -11.40 -0.84 9.94
C VAL A 173 -10.43 -1.78 10.64
N ARG A 174 -9.12 -1.49 10.58
CA ARG A 174 -8.11 -2.33 11.25
C ARG A 174 -8.31 -2.37 12.76
N LYS A 175 -8.67 -1.25 13.39
CA LYS A 175 -8.98 -1.21 14.84
C LYS A 175 -10.24 -2.04 15.16
N LEU A 176 -11.29 -1.93 14.34
CA LEU A 176 -12.52 -2.71 14.53
C LEU A 176 -12.27 -4.21 14.40
N LEU A 177 -11.43 -4.62 13.44
CA LEU A 177 -11.08 -6.04 13.22
C LEU A 177 -10.12 -6.61 14.29
N GLN A 178 -9.68 -5.80 15.27
CA GLN A 178 -9.00 -6.29 16.48
C GLN A 178 -9.98 -6.73 17.59
N LEU A 179 -11.27 -6.37 17.49
CA LEU A 179 -12.30 -6.80 18.43
C LEU A 179 -12.46 -8.34 18.46
N PRO A 180 -12.67 -9.03 17.32
CA PRO A 180 -12.71 -10.49 17.31
C PRO A 180 -11.31 -11.10 17.46
N ALA A 181 -11.22 -12.44 17.54
CA ALA A 181 -9.93 -13.12 17.49
C ALA A 181 -9.21 -12.81 16.15
N PRO A 182 -7.85 -12.74 16.12
CA PRO A 182 -7.10 -12.35 14.93
C PRO A 182 -7.45 -13.14 13.67
N ILE A 183 -7.70 -14.44 13.81
CA ILE A 183 -8.06 -15.31 12.68
C ILE A 183 -9.42 -14.94 12.07
N TYR A 184 -10.38 -14.48 12.87
CA TYR A 184 -11.70 -14.05 12.40
C TYR A 184 -11.60 -12.69 11.70
N GLY A 185 -10.85 -11.76 12.30
CA GLY A 185 -10.59 -10.44 11.72
C GLY A 185 -9.83 -10.50 10.39
N ASP A 186 -8.86 -11.42 10.26
CA ASP A 186 -8.06 -11.60 9.03
C ASP A 186 -8.91 -12.01 7.82
N VAL A 187 -9.86 -12.93 7.99
CA VAL A 187 -10.76 -13.33 6.88
C VAL A 187 -11.58 -12.14 6.39
N TRP A 188 -12.14 -11.34 7.31
CA TRP A 188 -12.89 -10.14 6.92
C TRP A 188 -12.00 -9.10 6.27
N LEU A 189 -10.78 -8.87 6.78
CA LEU A 189 -9.81 -7.98 6.14
C LEU A 189 -9.53 -8.42 4.71
N ARG A 190 -9.25 -9.70 4.47
CA ARG A 190 -9.01 -10.22 3.11
C ARG A 190 -10.24 -10.10 2.21
N LEU A 191 -11.45 -10.24 2.76
CA LEU A 191 -12.69 -10.00 2.03
C LEU A 191 -12.80 -8.54 1.57
N LEU A 192 -12.57 -7.59 2.49
CA LEU A 192 -12.60 -6.15 2.21
C LEU A 192 -11.56 -5.74 1.15
N PHE A 193 -10.36 -6.32 1.23
CA PHE A 193 -9.28 -6.06 0.29
C PHE A 193 -9.36 -6.89 -1.01
N LYS A 194 -10.44 -7.66 -1.21
CA LYS A 194 -10.64 -8.44 -2.44
C LYS A 194 -9.50 -9.43 -2.68
N MET A 195 -9.04 -10.08 -1.61
CA MET A 195 -7.93 -11.04 -1.62
C MET A 195 -8.39 -12.50 -1.52
N LEU A 196 -9.68 -12.75 -1.28
CA LEU A 196 -10.18 -14.12 -1.13
C LEU A 196 -10.39 -14.81 -2.49
N PRO A 197 -9.87 -16.04 -2.69
CA PRO A 197 -9.99 -16.78 -3.95
C PRO A 197 -11.38 -17.44 -4.10
N VAL A 198 -12.42 -16.62 -4.29
CA VAL A 198 -13.75 -17.10 -4.73
C VAL A 198 -13.73 -17.55 -6.19
N GLN A 199 -14.65 -18.43 -6.57
CA GLN A 199 -14.56 -19.09 -7.87
C GLN A 199 -14.69 -18.18 -9.09
N SER A 200 -15.45 -17.09 -8.99
CA SER A 200 -15.57 -16.07 -10.04
C SER A 200 -14.25 -15.40 -10.45
N ARG A 201 -13.16 -15.58 -9.69
CA ARG A 201 -11.82 -15.06 -10.02
C ARG A 201 -11.00 -15.95 -10.93
N PHE A 202 -11.49 -17.13 -11.27
CA PHE A 202 -10.78 -18.12 -12.08
C PHE A 202 -11.43 -18.37 -13.45
N PRO A 203 -11.91 -17.35 -14.21
CA PRO A 203 -12.52 -17.58 -15.51
C PRO A 203 -11.55 -18.22 -16.52
N PHE A 204 -10.25 -17.93 -16.38
CA PHE A 204 -9.19 -18.48 -17.23
C PHE A 204 -9.01 -20.01 -17.11
N LEU A 205 -9.64 -20.66 -16.11
CA LEU A 205 -9.62 -22.12 -15.97
C LEU A 205 -10.82 -22.80 -16.62
N GLN A 206 -11.79 -22.05 -17.17
CA GLN A 206 -13.03 -22.63 -17.70
C GLN A 206 -12.81 -23.64 -18.83
N ASP A 207 -11.78 -23.45 -19.65
CA ASP A 207 -11.46 -24.36 -20.76
C ASP A 207 -11.12 -25.77 -20.28
N THR A 208 -10.49 -25.88 -19.10
CA THR A 208 -10.14 -27.18 -18.49
C THR A 208 -11.18 -27.64 -17.47
N GLN A 209 -11.90 -26.71 -16.84
CA GLN A 209 -12.89 -26.96 -15.81
C GLN A 209 -14.13 -26.09 -16.08
N PRO A 210 -15.09 -26.56 -16.89
CA PRO A 210 -16.22 -25.74 -17.35
C PRO A 210 -17.06 -25.12 -16.22
N ARG A 211 -17.13 -25.81 -15.08
CA ARG A 211 -17.88 -25.40 -13.89
C ARG A 211 -17.03 -24.69 -12.84
N ILE A 212 -15.81 -24.27 -13.16
CA ILE A 212 -14.87 -23.72 -12.17
C ILE A 212 -15.41 -22.50 -11.46
N MET A 213 -16.25 -21.68 -12.12
CA MET A 213 -16.84 -20.47 -11.54
C MET A 213 -18.10 -20.72 -10.70
N GLU A 214 -18.69 -21.92 -10.76
CA GLU A 214 -19.88 -22.27 -9.98
C GLU A 214 -19.57 -22.31 -8.48
N CYS A 215 -20.59 -22.11 -7.66
CA CYS A 215 -20.54 -22.25 -6.21
C CYS A 215 -19.94 -23.60 -5.81
N THR A 216 -19.08 -23.57 -4.79
CA THR A 216 -18.44 -24.77 -4.25
C THR A 216 -19.46 -25.75 -3.67
N TYR A 217 -20.56 -25.25 -3.10
CA TYR A 217 -21.60 -26.08 -2.48
C TYR A 217 -22.49 -26.75 -3.52
N ARG A 218 -22.64 -28.09 -3.43
CA ARG A 218 -23.16 -28.95 -4.51
C ARG A 218 -24.68 -28.94 -4.81
N PRO A 219 -25.61 -28.31 -4.05
CA PRO A 219 -26.92 -27.98 -4.62
C PRO A 219 -26.93 -26.62 -5.34
N CYS A 220 -25.87 -25.82 -5.24
CA CYS A 220 -25.81 -24.47 -5.80
C CYS A 220 -24.95 -24.44 -7.06
N HIS A 221 -25.52 -23.98 -8.17
CA HIS A 221 -24.84 -23.83 -9.46
C HIS A 221 -24.65 -22.37 -9.88
N LEU A 222 -24.93 -21.42 -8.99
CA LEU A 222 -24.74 -20.01 -9.27
C LEU A 222 -23.25 -19.64 -9.29
N ILE A 223 -22.90 -18.56 -9.98
CA ILE A 223 -21.53 -18.04 -10.01
C ILE A 223 -21.10 -17.61 -8.60
N GLU A 224 -19.98 -18.13 -8.13
CA GLU A 224 -19.45 -17.82 -6.80
C GLU A 224 -18.72 -16.47 -6.80
N THR A 225 -19.50 -15.40 -6.64
CA THR A 225 -18.98 -14.09 -6.22
C THR A 225 -18.69 -14.08 -4.72
N GLU A 226 -17.99 -13.07 -4.21
CA GLU A 226 -17.83 -12.88 -2.77
C GLU A 226 -19.18 -12.74 -2.06
N ARG A 227 -20.08 -11.91 -2.61
CA ARG A 227 -21.45 -11.75 -2.10
C ARG A 227 -22.19 -13.07 -2.07
N HIS A 228 -22.06 -13.88 -3.13
CA HIS A 228 -22.67 -15.20 -3.16
C HIS A 228 -22.08 -16.12 -2.09
N ALA A 229 -20.75 -16.30 -2.07
CA ALA A 229 -20.06 -17.22 -1.17
C ALA A 229 -20.33 -16.91 0.31
N PHE A 230 -20.34 -15.63 0.66
CA PHE A 230 -20.39 -15.21 2.05
C PHE A 230 -21.80 -14.93 2.57
N ARG A 231 -22.81 -14.77 1.69
CA ARG A 231 -24.14 -14.32 2.10
C ARG A 231 -25.28 -14.97 1.33
N ASP A 232 -25.32 -14.77 0.01
CA ASP A 232 -26.55 -15.04 -0.76
C ASP A 232 -26.74 -16.53 -1.08
N CYS A 233 -25.66 -17.32 -1.04
CA CYS A 233 -25.71 -18.76 -1.27
C CYS A 233 -26.79 -19.43 -0.39
N PRO A 234 -27.69 -20.26 -0.95
CA PRO A 234 -28.72 -20.95 -0.17
C PRO A 234 -28.20 -21.76 1.03
N CYS A 235 -26.98 -22.29 0.91
CA CYS A 235 -26.32 -23.04 1.98
C CYS A 235 -25.87 -22.15 3.15
N VAL A 236 -25.56 -20.88 2.87
CA VAL A 236 -25.04 -19.91 3.84
C VAL A 236 -26.12 -18.98 4.37
N ARG A 237 -27.09 -18.59 3.54
CA ARG A 237 -28.15 -17.64 3.90
C ARG A 237 -28.93 -18.00 5.16
N GLY A 238 -29.06 -19.29 5.47
CA GLY A 238 -29.73 -19.77 6.68
C GLY A 238 -29.09 -19.28 7.97
N ILE A 239 -27.76 -19.17 8.05
CA ILE A 239 -27.09 -18.66 9.25
C ILE A 239 -27.30 -17.16 9.43
N TRP A 240 -27.24 -16.38 8.35
CA TRP A 240 -27.52 -14.95 8.41
C TRP A 240 -28.96 -14.68 8.81
N THR A 241 -29.92 -15.42 8.24
CA THR A 241 -31.35 -15.29 8.57
C THR A 241 -31.61 -15.59 10.04
N PHE A 242 -30.94 -16.62 10.58
CA PHE A 242 -31.04 -16.97 11.99
C PHE A 242 -30.59 -15.82 12.91
N HIS A 243 -29.38 -15.30 12.70
CA HIS A 243 -28.88 -14.19 13.51
C HIS A 243 -29.66 -12.90 13.27
N GLU A 244 -30.00 -12.56 12.02
CA GLU A 244 -30.80 -11.38 11.70
C GLU A 244 -32.17 -11.42 12.39
N THR A 245 -32.81 -12.60 12.48
CA THR A 245 -34.08 -12.74 13.21
C THR A 245 -33.94 -12.33 14.67
N VAL A 246 -32.86 -12.74 15.34
CA VAL A 246 -32.59 -12.36 16.72
C VAL A 246 -32.27 -10.87 16.84
N TRP A 247 -31.38 -10.37 15.99
CA TRP A 247 -30.90 -8.99 16.05
C TRP A 247 -31.92 -7.95 15.59
N ARG A 248 -33.00 -8.37 14.93
CA ARG A 248 -34.11 -7.49 14.57
C ARG A 248 -34.81 -6.91 15.81
N VAL A 249 -34.69 -7.55 16.99
CA VAL A 249 -35.20 -6.99 18.26
C VAL A 249 -34.48 -5.71 18.69
N VAL A 250 -33.33 -5.37 18.08
CA VAL A 250 -32.59 -4.11 18.31
C VAL A 250 -32.48 -3.27 17.03
N GLY A 251 -33.29 -3.59 16.00
CA GLY A 251 -33.30 -2.88 14.72
C GLY A 251 -32.11 -3.17 13.80
N VAL A 252 -31.28 -4.16 14.11
CA VAL A 252 -30.06 -4.45 13.35
C VAL A 252 -30.33 -5.45 12.24
N THR A 253 -29.79 -5.14 11.05
CA THR A 253 -29.79 -6.05 9.90
C THR A 253 -28.37 -6.42 9.51
N PHE A 254 -28.21 -7.58 8.90
CA PHE A 254 -26.96 -7.98 8.28
C PHE A 254 -27.16 -7.83 6.79
N THR A 255 -26.92 -6.67 6.18
CA THR A 255 -26.93 -6.49 4.71
C THR A 255 -25.56 -6.70 4.09
N TRP A 256 -25.48 -6.98 2.78
CA TRP A 256 -24.17 -7.19 2.15
C TRP A 256 -23.36 -5.90 2.19
N GLU A 257 -24.06 -4.79 2.02
CA GLU A 257 -23.55 -3.43 2.02
C GLU A 257 -22.95 -3.09 3.39
N CYS A 258 -23.58 -3.47 4.50
CA CYS A 258 -22.99 -3.33 5.85
C CYS A 258 -21.71 -4.17 6.03
N ILE A 259 -21.72 -5.42 5.53
CA ILE A 259 -20.58 -6.35 5.67
C ILE A 259 -19.39 -5.91 4.79
N GLU A 260 -19.64 -5.49 3.55
CA GLU A 260 -18.62 -5.08 2.59
C GLU A 260 -18.07 -3.68 2.88
N SER A 261 -18.87 -2.77 3.46
CA SER A 261 -18.40 -1.42 3.83
C SER A 261 -17.72 -1.37 5.19
N LEU A 262 -18.11 -2.24 6.13
CA LEU A 262 -17.72 -2.17 7.54
C LEU A 262 -17.77 -0.74 8.08
N SER A 263 -18.87 -0.05 7.82
CA SER A 263 -19.05 1.36 8.15
C SER A 263 -20.02 1.54 9.31
N PHE A 264 -19.60 2.28 10.33
CA PHE A 264 -20.48 2.66 11.43
C PHE A 264 -21.70 3.49 10.98
N THR A 265 -21.57 4.18 9.85
CA THR A 265 -22.65 4.99 9.27
C THR A 265 -23.74 4.14 8.61
N THR A 266 -23.39 3.00 8.02
CA THR A 266 -24.35 2.08 7.41
C THR A 266 -25.00 1.16 8.45
N PHE A 267 -24.39 1.03 9.62
CA PHE A 267 -24.97 0.33 10.77
C PHE A 267 -26.12 1.15 11.36
N VAL A 268 -27.33 0.56 11.37
CA VAL A 268 -28.57 1.16 11.88
C VAL A 268 -29.11 0.31 13.04
N VAL A 269 -29.67 0.99 14.03
CA VAL A 269 -30.35 0.41 15.21
C VAL A 269 -31.68 1.11 15.40
N ASP A 270 -32.60 0.50 16.15
CA ASP A 270 -33.84 1.16 16.56
C ASP A 270 -33.55 2.43 17.38
N GLU A 271 -34.43 3.42 17.33
CA GLU A 271 -34.27 4.69 18.07
C GLU A 271 -34.06 4.47 19.57
N ARG A 272 -34.76 3.49 20.17
CA ARG A 272 -34.61 3.11 21.58
C ARG A 272 -33.19 2.66 21.95
N HIS A 273 -32.41 2.17 20.98
CA HIS A 273 -31.04 1.68 21.18
C HIS A 273 -30.00 2.66 20.64
N ALA A 274 -30.39 3.86 20.20
CA ALA A 274 -29.48 4.85 19.64
C ALA A 274 -28.35 5.23 20.61
N ALA A 275 -28.65 5.34 21.91
CA ALA A 275 -27.66 5.66 22.95
C ALA A 275 -26.59 4.56 23.15
N VAL A 276 -26.90 3.32 22.77
CA VAL A 276 -26.01 2.15 22.92
C VAL A 276 -25.52 1.61 21.58
N LYS A 277 -25.70 2.37 20.49
CA LYS A 277 -25.35 1.98 19.11
C LYS A 277 -23.90 1.50 18.98
N ASP A 278 -22.96 2.18 19.63
CA ASP A 278 -21.53 1.81 19.58
C ASP A 278 -21.27 0.41 20.16
N HIS A 279 -21.95 0.06 21.25
CA HIS A 279 -21.81 -1.23 21.91
C HIS A 279 -22.42 -2.35 21.06
N LEU A 280 -23.62 -2.12 20.51
CA LEU A 280 -24.25 -3.02 19.56
C LEU A 280 -23.39 -3.23 18.32
N PHE A 281 -22.75 -2.17 17.81
CA PHE A 281 -21.85 -2.26 16.66
C PHE A 281 -20.65 -3.17 16.97
N HIS A 282 -20.04 -3.07 18.14
CA HIS A 282 -18.94 -3.96 18.52
C HIS A 282 -19.38 -5.43 18.61
N LEU A 283 -20.54 -5.71 19.22
CA LEU A 283 -21.11 -7.05 19.27
C LEU A 283 -21.38 -7.59 17.86
N TRP A 284 -21.90 -6.74 16.97
CA TRP A 284 -22.22 -7.06 15.58
C TRP A 284 -20.96 -7.35 14.76
N VAL A 285 -19.90 -6.56 14.93
CA VAL A 285 -18.59 -6.79 14.29
C VAL A 285 -18.03 -8.14 14.72
N MET A 286 -18.06 -8.46 16.01
CA MET A 286 -17.56 -9.76 16.49
C MET A 286 -18.36 -10.92 15.89
N LEU A 287 -19.69 -10.85 15.86
CA LEU A 287 -20.53 -11.90 15.27
C LEU A 287 -20.29 -12.05 13.77
N THR A 288 -20.25 -10.93 13.05
CA THR A 288 -20.04 -10.93 11.59
C THR A 288 -18.69 -11.55 11.24
N ALA A 289 -17.62 -11.19 11.96
CA ALA A 289 -16.31 -11.78 11.76
C ALA A 289 -16.29 -13.30 11.99
N VAL A 290 -16.98 -13.77 13.05
CA VAL A 290 -17.12 -15.19 13.35
C VAL A 290 -17.84 -15.93 12.22
N ILE A 291 -18.97 -15.41 11.76
CA ILE A 291 -19.75 -16.03 10.67
C ILE A 291 -18.93 -16.05 9.38
N LEU A 292 -18.28 -14.94 9.00
CA LEU A 292 -17.45 -14.87 7.80
C LEU A 292 -16.33 -15.90 7.83
N HIS A 293 -15.61 -16.00 8.96
CA HIS A 293 -14.57 -17.01 9.12
C HIS A 293 -15.14 -18.42 9.00
N MET A 294 -16.23 -18.72 9.70
CA MET A 294 -16.85 -20.05 9.67
C MET A 294 -17.29 -20.43 8.25
N VAL A 295 -17.97 -19.53 7.54
CA VAL A 295 -18.36 -19.71 6.14
C VAL A 295 -17.13 -19.98 5.27
N TRP A 296 -16.07 -19.18 5.42
CA TRP A 296 -14.84 -19.36 4.65
C TRP A 296 -14.19 -20.72 4.89
N THR A 297 -14.10 -21.15 6.15
CA THR A 297 -13.57 -22.46 6.54
C THR A 297 -14.37 -23.59 5.91
N HIS A 298 -15.70 -23.59 6.05
CA HIS A 298 -16.55 -24.64 5.48
C HIS A 298 -16.52 -24.65 3.96
N ARG A 299 -16.51 -23.47 3.33
CA ARG A 299 -16.38 -23.36 1.88
C ARG A 299 -15.05 -23.95 1.39
N ASN A 300 -13.94 -23.68 2.07
CA ASN A 300 -12.65 -24.26 1.69
C ASN A 300 -12.63 -25.79 1.86
N LYS A 301 -13.20 -26.31 2.96
CA LYS A 301 -13.34 -27.77 3.13
C LYS A 301 -14.21 -28.38 2.03
N ALA A 302 -15.33 -27.74 1.67
CA ALA A 302 -16.20 -28.22 0.60
C ALA A 302 -15.46 -28.25 -0.75
N ARG A 303 -14.57 -27.28 -0.99
CA ARG A 303 -13.77 -27.19 -2.22
C ARG A 303 -12.68 -28.25 -2.31
N PHE A 304 -11.96 -28.47 -1.22
CA PHE A 304 -10.69 -29.21 -1.25
C PHE A 304 -10.75 -30.59 -0.57
N GLU A 305 -11.71 -30.82 0.32
CA GLU A 305 -11.75 -31.99 1.22
C GLU A 305 -13.02 -32.83 1.05
N THR A 306 -13.80 -32.65 -0.03
CA THR A 306 -15.09 -33.34 -0.26
C THR A 306 -16.08 -33.24 0.91
N TYR A 307 -15.99 -32.15 1.65
CA TYR A 307 -16.78 -31.92 2.85
C TYR A 307 -18.25 -31.63 2.54
N ARG A 308 -19.16 -32.25 3.30
CA ARG A 308 -20.59 -31.91 3.31
C ARG A 308 -20.88 -30.92 4.42
N GLU A 309 -21.73 -29.93 4.16
CA GLU A 309 -22.04 -28.93 5.18
C GLU A 309 -22.68 -29.57 6.42
N PRO A 310 -22.36 -29.07 7.63
CA PRO A 310 -23.04 -29.51 8.82
C PRO A 310 -24.53 -29.19 8.73
N PRO A 311 -25.38 -29.94 9.44
CA PRO A 311 -26.78 -29.58 9.61
C PRO A 311 -26.95 -28.13 10.08
N ARG A 312 -28.04 -27.46 9.68
CA ARG A 312 -28.27 -26.04 9.97
C ARG A 312 -28.20 -25.72 11.47
N HIS A 313 -28.73 -26.58 12.34
CA HIS A 313 -28.71 -26.37 13.79
C HIS A 313 -27.27 -26.33 14.33
N ALA A 314 -26.36 -27.15 13.79
CA ALA A 314 -24.96 -27.17 14.20
C ALA A 314 -24.24 -25.87 13.80
N TRP A 315 -24.56 -25.29 12.63
CA TRP A 315 -24.04 -23.97 12.25
C TRP A 315 -24.52 -22.88 13.21
N GLN A 316 -25.81 -22.89 13.55
CA GLN A 316 -26.44 -21.90 14.42
C GLN A 316 -25.87 -21.96 15.84
N GLU A 317 -25.71 -23.17 16.38
CA GLU A 317 -25.10 -23.40 17.68
C GLU A 317 -23.62 -22.99 17.68
N GLN A 318 -22.83 -23.52 16.74
CA GLN A 318 -21.39 -23.24 16.67
C GLN A 318 -21.09 -21.74 16.51
N SER A 319 -21.84 -21.03 15.65
CA SER A 319 -21.67 -19.58 15.48
C SER A 319 -22.04 -18.79 16.72
N THR A 320 -23.11 -19.15 17.41
CA THR A 320 -23.53 -18.51 18.67
C THR A 320 -22.49 -18.74 19.77
N LEU A 321 -22.00 -19.98 19.93
CA LEU A 321 -20.96 -20.31 20.90
C LEU A 321 -19.64 -19.58 20.61
N THR A 322 -19.22 -19.55 19.35
CA THR A 322 -17.97 -18.90 18.92
C THR A 322 -18.06 -17.37 19.02
N TRP A 323 -19.24 -16.80 18.79
CA TRP A 323 -19.49 -15.40 19.04
C TRP A 323 -19.43 -15.09 20.54
N ALA A 324 -20.09 -15.89 21.38
CA ALA A 324 -20.07 -15.71 22.82
C ALA A 324 -18.67 -15.84 23.42
N THR A 325 -17.84 -16.77 22.95
CA THR A 325 -16.43 -16.85 23.35
C THR A 325 -15.64 -15.61 22.93
N SER A 326 -15.89 -15.08 21.73
CA SER A 326 -15.29 -13.82 21.27
C SER A 326 -15.69 -12.64 22.14
N VAL A 327 -16.97 -12.54 22.49
CA VAL A 327 -17.49 -11.51 23.40
C VAL A 327 -16.87 -11.66 24.79
N ARG A 328 -16.83 -12.87 25.38
CA ARG A 328 -16.18 -13.11 26.68
C ARG A 328 -14.73 -12.69 26.70
N ARG A 329 -13.96 -13.03 25.65
CA ARG A 329 -12.58 -12.54 25.49
C ARG A 329 -12.53 -11.02 25.50
N HIS A 330 -13.43 -10.37 24.75
CA HIS A 330 -13.47 -8.91 24.71
C HIS A 330 -13.83 -8.28 26.06
N LEU A 331 -14.78 -8.86 26.80
CA LEU A 331 -15.16 -8.42 28.15
C LEU A 331 -13.98 -8.52 29.13
N ARG A 332 -13.13 -9.55 29.03
CA ARG A 332 -11.89 -9.65 29.84
C ARG A 332 -10.89 -8.54 29.53
N LEU A 333 -10.80 -8.11 28.27
CA LEU A 333 -9.93 -6.99 27.87
C LEU A 333 -10.47 -5.63 28.34
N LEU A 334 -11.73 -5.56 28.72
CA LEU A 334 -12.38 -4.37 29.29
C LEU A 334 -12.40 -4.40 30.82
N HIS A 335 -11.46 -5.09 31.47
CA HIS A 335 -11.43 -5.23 32.93
C HIS A 335 -11.54 -3.88 33.67
N ASP A 336 -10.85 -2.85 33.16
CA ASP A 336 -10.80 -1.51 33.78
C ASP A 336 -11.97 -0.60 33.37
N ASP A 337 -12.73 -0.95 32.32
CA ASP A 337 -13.84 -0.15 31.79
C ASP A 337 -15.20 -0.80 32.15
N ILE A 338 -15.56 -0.66 33.43
CA ILE A 338 -16.74 -1.30 34.04
C ILE A 338 -18.03 -0.86 33.33
N VAL A 339 -18.17 0.44 33.02
CA VAL A 339 -19.39 0.99 32.40
C VAL A 339 -19.64 0.36 31.04
N ARG A 340 -18.61 0.29 30.19
CA ARG A 340 -18.71 -0.33 28.86
C ARG A 340 -18.94 -1.83 28.95
N ARG A 341 -18.27 -2.49 29.90
CA ARG A 341 -18.41 -3.91 30.16
C ARG A 341 -19.86 -4.25 30.55
N ASP A 342 -20.44 -3.51 31.48
CA ASP A 342 -21.82 -3.72 31.94
C ASP A 342 -22.83 -3.47 30.82
N ALA A 343 -22.65 -2.42 30.01
CA ALA A 343 -23.49 -2.16 28.85
C ALA A 343 -23.47 -3.31 27.83
N LEU A 344 -22.29 -3.86 27.52
CA LEU A 344 -22.17 -5.03 26.64
C LEU A 344 -22.83 -6.28 27.23
N ILE A 345 -22.69 -6.50 28.54
CA ILE A 345 -23.32 -7.63 29.23
C ILE A 345 -24.84 -7.50 29.19
N GLN A 346 -25.39 -6.32 29.44
CA GLN A 346 -26.84 -6.07 29.37
C GLN A 346 -27.39 -6.34 27.97
N LEU A 347 -26.74 -5.81 26.93
CA LEU A 347 -27.13 -6.04 25.53
C LEU A 347 -27.02 -7.53 25.13
N MET A 348 -25.99 -8.23 25.60
CA MET A 348 -25.86 -9.66 25.38
C MET A 348 -27.03 -10.42 26.02
N HIS A 349 -27.41 -10.09 27.26
CA HIS A 349 -28.58 -10.72 27.89
C HIS A 349 -29.87 -10.42 27.12
N GLU A 350 -30.10 -9.18 26.69
CA GLU A 350 -31.27 -8.82 25.88
C GLU A 350 -31.36 -9.68 24.61
N LEU A 351 -30.24 -9.89 23.90
CA LEU A 351 -30.19 -10.76 22.72
C LEU A 351 -30.42 -12.24 23.08
N LEU A 352 -29.88 -12.71 24.21
CA LEU A 352 -30.05 -14.09 24.67
C LEU A 352 -31.48 -14.41 25.14
N GLU A 353 -32.28 -13.39 25.48
CA GLU A 353 -33.70 -13.57 25.78
C GLU A 353 -34.55 -13.86 24.53
N HIS A 354 -34.02 -13.66 23.33
CA HIS A 354 -34.75 -14.08 22.14
C HIS A 354 -34.88 -15.61 22.09
N PRO A 355 -36.05 -16.21 21.78
CA PRO A 355 -36.28 -17.66 21.87
C PRO A 355 -35.22 -18.54 21.16
N LEU A 356 -34.75 -18.08 19.99
CA LEU A 356 -33.73 -18.78 19.20
C LEU A 356 -32.37 -18.88 19.91
N TYR A 357 -31.95 -17.81 20.59
CA TYR A 357 -30.71 -17.82 21.37
C TYR A 357 -30.94 -18.46 22.74
N ARG A 358 -32.10 -18.23 23.36
CA ARG A 358 -32.46 -18.79 24.66
C ARG A 358 -32.35 -20.31 24.66
N SER A 359 -32.82 -20.99 23.60
CA SER A 359 -32.69 -22.45 23.48
C SER A 359 -31.22 -22.92 23.53
N ILE A 360 -30.31 -22.19 22.88
CA ILE A 360 -28.87 -22.51 22.88
C ILE A 360 -28.27 -22.17 24.26
N HIS A 361 -28.66 -21.04 24.85
CA HIS A 361 -28.21 -20.63 26.16
C HIS A 361 -28.63 -21.61 27.27
N GLN A 362 -29.83 -22.18 27.18
CA GLN A 362 -30.29 -23.22 28.11
C GLN A 362 -29.45 -24.51 28.01
N GLN A 363 -28.99 -24.86 26.80
CA GLN A 363 -28.07 -25.99 26.60
C GLN A 363 -26.66 -25.69 27.10
N HIS A 364 -26.26 -24.41 27.06
CA HIS A 364 -24.93 -23.94 27.43
C HIS A 364 -25.01 -22.81 28.47
N PRO A 365 -25.38 -23.07 29.73
CA PRO A 365 -25.66 -22.01 30.72
C PRO A 365 -24.42 -21.19 31.11
N THR A 366 -23.22 -21.67 30.77
CA THR A 366 -21.95 -20.99 31.06
C THR A 366 -21.49 -20.05 29.94
N LEU A 367 -22.34 -19.79 28.94
CA LEU A 367 -22.04 -19.03 27.72
C LEU A 367 -21.46 -17.63 27.99
N LEU A 368 -21.97 -16.93 29.01
CA LEU A 368 -21.51 -15.60 29.43
C LEU A 368 -20.68 -15.62 30.74
N GLN A 369 -20.47 -16.79 31.34
CA GLN A 369 -19.68 -16.87 32.57
C GLN A 369 -18.22 -16.49 32.26
N LEU A 370 -17.80 -15.39 32.89
CA LEU A 370 -16.41 -14.99 32.96
C LEU A 370 -15.82 -15.73 34.16
N HIS A 371 -15.11 -16.83 33.92
CA HIS A 371 -14.32 -17.46 34.98
C HIS A 371 -13.41 -16.41 35.63
N PRO A 372 -13.21 -16.46 36.96
CA PRO A 372 -12.25 -15.60 37.61
C PRO A 372 -10.89 -15.81 36.95
N ASP A 373 -10.19 -14.70 36.66
CA ASP A 373 -8.83 -14.78 36.16
C ASP A 373 -7.99 -15.52 37.22
N GLU A 374 -7.49 -16.70 36.89
CA GLU A 374 -6.37 -17.31 37.62
C GLU A 374 -5.18 -16.34 37.43
N ARG A 375 -4.93 -15.54 38.47
CA ARG A 375 -3.83 -14.59 38.52
C ARG A 375 -2.48 -15.28 38.54
#